data_AF-A0A925G5Y5-F1
#
_entry.id   AF-A0A925G5Y5-F1
#
_cell.length_a   1.000
_cell.length_b   1.000
_cell.length_c   1.000
_cell.angle_alpha   90.00
_cell.angle_beta   90.00
_cell.angle_gamma   90.00
#
_symmetry.space_group_name_H-M   'P 1'
#
loop_
_entity.id
_entity.type
_entity.pdbx_description
1 polymer ?
#
loop_
_entity_poly.entity_id
_entity_poly.type
_entity_poly.pdbx_seq_one_letter_code
_entity_poly.pdbx_strand_id
1 'polypeptide(L)'
;MSKNAARKSPAARKDQPAAKSRTRKVSKKDQIIALFLSGMNEIEDLSIITGSRPSYVGSVLQEAGLMTGYFDLYTSSAHPMNVYSKFFAGKLGFKDEETARASIELIDRLHNQFEFAQDRAGQHHALQVALLMFDRARWTGKGREADIFRQWLMSHLENADLIRDETDEALDEIEDKPNWVEQ
;
A
#
# COMPACT_ATOMS: atom_id res chain seq x y z
N MET A 1 4.17 -79.16 43.22
CA MET A 1 3.81 -77.76 42.93
C MET A 1 5.04 -76.88 43.16
N SER A 2 5.32 -75.96 42.21
CA SER A 2 6.29 -74.82 42.18
C SER A 2 7.75 -75.05 42.58
N LYS A 3 8.76 -75.08 41.68
CA LYS A 3 9.32 -74.08 40.74
C LYS A 3 10.04 -72.86 41.37
N ASN A 4 11.38 -72.89 41.23
CA ASN A 4 12.29 -71.86 40.74
C ASN A 4 12.24 -70.42 41.30
N ALA A 5 13.35 -69.98 41.89
CA ALA A 5 13.73 -68.57 41.95
C ALA A 5 15.22 -68.41 41.59
N ALA A 6 15.48 -68.21 40.30
CA ALA A 6 16.79 -67.85 39.77
C ALA A 6 17.07 -66.35 39.98
N ARG A 7 18.30 -66.05 40.42
CA ARG A 7 18.90 -64.71 40.48
C ARG A 7 18.84 -64.01 39.11
N LYS A 8 18.42 -62.74 39.09
CA LYS A 8 18.56 -61.83 37.94
C LYS A 8 19.50 -60.69 38.29
N SER A 9 20.53 -60.53 37.45
CA SER A 9 21.47 -59.40 37.36
C SER A 9 20.80 -58.14 36.77
N PRO A 10 21.43 -56.94 36.87
CA PRO A 10 20.73 -55.66 36.91
C PRO A 10 20.38 -55.10 35.53
N ALA A 11 19.24 -54.41 35.47
CA ALA A 11 18.73 -53.77 34.28
C ALA A 11 19.56 -52.54 33.87
N ALA A 12 19.81 -52.46 32.56
CA ALA A 12 20.49 -51.39 31.86
C ALA A 12 19.79 -50.03 32.04
N ARG A 13 20.59 -49.00 32.35
CA ARG A 13 20.20 -47.59 32.18
C ARG A 13 20.17 -47.30 30.68
N LYS A 14 18.99 -47.10 30.10
CA LYS A 14 18.82 -46.52 28.76
C LYS A 14 18.53 -45.03 28.87
N ASP A 15 19.54 -44.26 28.49
CA ASP A 15 19.50 -42.98 27.80
C ASP A 15 18.18 -42.21 27.80
N GLN A 16 18.13 -41.16 28.63
CA GLN A 16 17.19 -40.07 28.45
C GLN A 16 17.60 -39.28 27.19
N PRO A 17 16.71 -39.06 26.21
CA PRO A 17 17.05 -38.24 25.06
C PRO A 17 17.23 -36.79 25.50
N ALA A 18 18.42 -36.24 25.25
CA ALA A 18 18.74 -34.84 25.43
C ALA A 18 17.66 -33.96 24.76
N ALA A 19 16.96 -33.18 25.58
CA ALA A 19 16.03 -32.17 25.12
C ALA A 19 16.80 -31.14 24.29
N LYS A 20 16.74 -31.27 22.95
CA LYS A 20 17.21 -30.25 22.02
C LYS A 20 16.42 -28.98 22.30
N SER A 21 17.06 -28.03 22.99
CA SER A 21 16.61 -26.64 23.08
C SER A 21 16.43 -26.11 21.65
N ARG A 22 15.19 -26.10 21.18
CA ARG A 22 14.82 -25.35 19.98
C ARG A 22 14.85 -23.89 20.41
N THR A 23 15.99 -23.23 20.25
CA THR A 23 16.05 -21.77 20.26
C THR A 23 15.01 -21.28 19.25
N ARG A 24 13.87 -20.78 19.75
CA ARG A 24 12.83 -20.17 18.93
C ARG A 24 13.51 -19.08 18.12
N LYS A 25 13.64 -19.28 16.80
CA LYS A 25 14.12 -18.21 15.91
C LYS A 25 13.17 -17.03 16.11
N VAL A 26 13.71 -15.94 16.63
CA VAL A 26 12.96 -14.68 16.81
C VAL A 26 12.36 -14.32 15.45
N SER A 27 11.05 -14.11 15.40
CA SER A 27 10.38 -13.82 14.13
C SER A 27 10.81 -12.44 13.61
N LYS A 28 10.71 -12.21 12.29
CA LYS A 28 10.97 -10.87 11.73
C LYS A 28 10.07 -9.81 12.37
N LYS A 29 8.82 -10.15 12.68
CA LYS A 29 7.88 -9.27 13.39
C LYS A 29 8.43 -8.83 14.75
N ASP A 30 8.90 -9.78 15.56
CA ASP A 30 9.45 -9.49 16.89
C ASP A 30 10.74 -8.66 16.78
N GLN A 31 11.58 -8.91 15.78
CA GLN A 31 12.79 -8.13 15.53
C GLN A 31 12.46 -6.67 15.15
N ILE A 32 11.49 -6.45 14.26
CA ILE A 32 11.03 -5.11 13.87
C ILE A 32 10.52 -4.34 15.10
N ILE A 33 9.67 -4.97 15.91
CA ILE A 33 9.09 -4.35 17.11
C ILE A 33 10.20 -4.02 18.13
N ALA A 34 11.14 -4.93 18.36
CA ALA A 34 12.23 -4.70 19.31
C ALA A 34 13.15 -3.56 18.89
N LEU A 35 13.50 -3.47 17.59
CA LEU A 35 14.32 -2.39 17.06
C LEU A 35 13.61 -1.04 17.18
N PHE A 36 12.32 -0.99 16.85
CA PHE A 36 11.52 0.24 17.00
C PHE A 36 11.46 0.70 18.47
N LEU A 37 11.17 -0.21 19.40
CA LEU A 37 11.16 0.09 20.83
C LEU A 37 12.54 0.48 21.39
N SER A 38 13.63 0.11 20.70
CA SER A 38 14.99 0.55 21.04
C SER A 38 15.32 1.96 20.56
N GLY A 39 14.40 2.62 19.83
CA GLY A 39 14.52 4.00 19.36
C GLY A 39 14.82 4.15 17.87
N MET A 40 14.86 3.06 17.10
CA MET A 40 15.01 3.11 15.65
C MET A 40 13.64 3.30 14.99
N ASN A 41 13.30 4.56 14.76
CA ASN A 41 11.95 4.94 14.31
C ASN A 41 11.83 5.10 12.79
N GLU A 42 12.96 5.09 12.06
CA GLU A 42 12.99 5.18 10.60
C GLU A 42 12.68 3.82 9.95
N ILE A 43 11.68 3.78 9.07
CA ILE A 43 11.18 2.53 8.45
C ILE A 43 12.21 1.95 7.48
N GLU A 44 12.92 2.82 6.78
CA GLU A 44 13.99 2.49 5.85
C GLU A 44 15.12 1.74 6.58
N ASP A 45 15.54 2.24 7.74
CA ASP A 45 16.59 1.62 8.55
C ASP A 45 16.16 0.25 9.07
N LEU A 46 14.93 0.15 9.59
CA LEU A 46 14.34 -1.11 10.02
C LEU A 46 14.24 -2.13 8.89
N SER A 47 13.93 -1.67 7.68
CA SER A 47 13.83 -2.52 6.48
C SER A 47 15.18 -3.09 6.09
N ILE A 48 16.23 -2.25 6.09
CA ILE A 48 17.61 -2.64 5.78
C ILE A 48 18.10 -3.67 6.79
N ILE A 49 17.93 -3.43 8.09
CA ILE A 49 18.46 -4.29 9.15
C ILE A 49 17.74 -5.63 9.22
N THR A 50 16.41 -5.63 9.08
CA THR A 50 15.61 -6.87 9.20
C THR A 50 15.51 -7.64 7.88
N GLY A 51 16.02 -7.07 6.78
CA GLY A 51 15.85 -7.62 5.43
C GLY A 51 14.37 -7.76 5.08
N SER A 52 13.57 -6.76 5.44
CA SER A 52 12.13 -6.70 5.21
C SER A 52 11.81 -5.58 4.24
N ARG A 53 10.65 -5.68 3.57
CA ARG A 53 10.16 -4.57 2.75
C ARG A 53 9.62 -3.44 3.65
N PRO A 54 9.80 -2.15 3.28
CA PRO A 54 9.23 -1.02 4.01
C PRO A 54 7.75 -1.18 4.33
N SER A 55 6.96 -1.60 3.33
CA SER A 55 5.54 -1.93 3.49
C SER A 55 5.25 -2.90 4.64
N TYR A 56 6.06 -3.95 4.77
CA TYR A 56 5.89 -4.97 5.81
C TYR A 56 6.31 -4.45 7.19
N VAL A 57 7.37 -3.65 7.26
CA VAL A 57 7.81 -2.99 8.49
C VAL A 57 6.70 -2.07 9.00
N GLY A 58 6.20 -1.20 8.13
CA GLY A 58 5.17 -0.26 8.54
C GLY A 58 3.83 -0.92 8.89
N SER A 59 3.43 -2.00 8.20
CA SER A 59 2.24 -2.77 8.58
C SER A 59 2.40 -3.43 9.96
N VAL A 60 3.58 -4.00 10.26
CA VAL A 60 3.87 -4.60 11.57
C VAL A 60 3.77 -3.57 12.69
N LEU A 61 4.34 -2.38 12.50
CA LEU A 61 4.33 -1.31 13.50
C LEU A 61 2.93 -0.71 13.68
N GLN A 62 2.16 -0.58 12.59
CA GLN A 62 0.78 -0.13 12.64
C GLN A 62 -0.12 -1.14 13.38
N GLU A 63 -0.01 -2.44 13.07
CA GLU A 63 -0.73 -3.51 13.79
C GLU A 63 -0.38 -3.54 15.29
N ALA A 64 0.87 -3.22 15.63
CA ALA A 64 1.34 -3.16 17.01
C ALA A 64 0.92 -1.86 17.74
N GLY A 65 0.27 -0.91 17.06
CA GLY A 65 -0.11 0.39 17.61
C GLY A 65 1.09 1.31 17.90
N LEU A 66 2.26 1.00 17.34
CA LEU A 66 3.51 1.72 17.57
C LEU A 66 3.72 2.87 16.58
N MET A 67 3.00 2.85 15.47
CA MET A 67 3.05 3.89 14.47
C MET A 67 1.65 4.21 13.96
N THR A 68 1.31 5.50 13.96
CA THR A 68 0.06 6.02 13.42
C THR A 68 0.33 6.72 12.10
N GLY A 69 -0.59 6.59 11.13
CA GLY A 69 -0.49 7.30 9.85
C GLY A 69 0.53 6.76 8.85
N TYR A 70 1.10 5.57 9.05
CA TYR A 70 1.81 4.90 7.97
C TYR A 70 0.81 4.37 6.93
N PHE A 71 1.00 4.80 5.69
CA PHE A 71 0.19 4.39 4.55
C PHE A 71 1.11 3.79 3.50
N ASP A 72 1.09 2.47 3.37
CA ASP A 72 1.67 1.83 2.20
C ASP A 72 0.77 2.13 1.00
N LEU A 73 1.29 2.94 0.08
CA LEU A 73 0.63 3.32 -1.18
C LEU A 73 0.14 2.11 -1.97
N TYR A 74 0.70 0.91 -1.76
CA TYR A 74 0.36 -0.29 -2.51
C TYR A 74 -0.57 -1.28 -1.81
N THR A 75 -0.56 -1.34 -0.48
CA THR A 75 -1.30 -2.37 0.27
C THR A 75 -2.28 -1.82 1.31
N SER A 76 -2.14 -0.57 1.75
CA SER A 76 -2.95 0.03 2.81
C SER A 76 -4.30 0.59 2.35
N SER A 77 -4.94 0.01 1.32
CA SER A 77 -6.29 0.44 0.90
C SER A 77 -7.37 0.18 1.97
N ALA A 78 -7.06 -0.62 3.00
CA ALA A 78 -7.94 -0.91 4.13
C ALA A 78 -7.81 0.10 5.27
N HIS A 79 -6.75 0.91 5.29
CA HIS A 79 -6.54 1.94 6.31
C HIS A 79 -6.92 3.31 5.74
N PRO A 80 -7.70 4.12 6.47
CA PRO A 80 -8.15 5.40 5.96
C PRO A 80 -6.99 6.40 5.85
N MET A 81 -6.59 6.73 4.62
CA MET A 81 -5.57 7.75 4.32
C MET A 81 -6.05 9.15 4.65
N ASN A 82 -7.34 9.40 4.43
CA ASN A 82 -7.98 10.69 4.65
C ASN A 82 -9.49 10.50 4.90
N VAL A 83 -10.22 11.60 5.04
CA VAL A 83 -11.68 11.61 5.27
C VAL A 83 -12.49 10.95 4.15
N TYR A 84 -11.92 10.83 2.94
CA TYR A 84 -12.59 10.27 1.76
C TYR A 84 -12.44 8.75 1.67
N SER A 85 -11.42 8.17 2.29
CA SER A 85 -11.16 6.72 2.23
C SER A 85 -12.37 5.89 2.71
N LYS A 86 -13.18 6.42 3.64
CA LYS A 86 -14.41 5.78 4.12
C LYS A 86 -15.46 5.53 3.03
N PHE A 87 -15.45 6.30 1.95
CA PHE A 87 -16.42 6.14 0.87
C PHE A 87 -16.12 4.89 0.02
N PHE A 88 -14.84 4.50 -0.05
CA PHE A 88 -14.32 3.42 -0.91
C PHE A 88 -13.95 2.14 -0.15
N ALA A 89 -13.65 2.25 1.14
CA ALA A 89 -13.20 1.14 1.98
C ALA A 89 -14.15 -0.08 1.89
N GLY A 90 -13.59 -1.23 1.48
CA GLY A 90 -14.31 -2.50 1.39
C GLY A 90 -15.32 -2.62 0.24
N LYS A 91 -15.43 -1.62 -0.65
CA LYS A 91 -16.42 -1.61 -1.74
C LYS A 91 -15.83 -1.81 -3.14
N LEU A 92 -14.51 -1.87 -3.24
CA LEU A 92 -13.79 -1.97 -4.51
C LEU A 92 -13.16 -3.36 -4.68
N GLY A 93 -13.17 -3.86 -5.91
CA GLY A 93 -12.61 -5.15 -6.28
C GLY A 93 -12.30 -5.28 -7.77
N PHE A 94 -11.55 -6.32 -8.10
CA PHE A 94 -11.16 -6.65 -9.48
C PHE A 94 -11.07 -8.17 -9.67
N LYS A 95 -11.94 -8.92 -8.98
CA LYS A 95 -11.96 -10.39 -9.05
C LYS A 95 -12.27 -10.90 -10.46
N ASP A 96 -13.06 -10.15 -11.20
CA ASP A 96 -13.41 -10.36 -12.61
C ASP A 96 -13.77 -9.00 -13.22
N GLU A 97 -14.01 -8.98 -14.53
CA GLU A 97 -14.35 -7.76 -15.27
C GLU A 97 -15.66 -7.12 -14.77
N GLU A 98 -16.63 -7.91 -14.31
CA GLU A 98 -17.89 -7.41 -13.76
C GLU A 98 -17.65 -6.64 -12.45
N THR A 99 -16.87 -7.22 -11.53
CA THR A 99 -16.47 -6.57 -10.28
C THR A 99 -15.66 -5.29 -10.53
N ALA A 100 -14.78 -5.31 -11.54
CA ALA A 100 -14.01 -4.13 -11.94
C ALA A 100 -14.92 -3.02 -12.49
N ARG A 101 -15.90 -3.34 -13.34
CA ARG A 101 -16.90 -2.38 -13.83
C ARG A 101 -17.73 -1.80 -12.69
N ALA A 102 -18.20 -2.62 -11.75
CA ALA A 102 -18.94 -2.15 -10.58
C ALA A 102 -18.09 -1.20 -9.70
N SER A 103 -16.79 -1.48 -9.58
CA SER A 103 -15.86 -0.61 -8.86
C SER A 103 -15.69 0.74 -9.55
N ILE A 104 -15.55 0.75 -10.87
CA ILE A 104 -15.52 1.99 -11.65
C ILE A 104 -16.83 2.76 -11.56
N GLU A 105 -17.99 2.10 -11.62
CA GLU A 105 -19.28 2.77 -11.48
C GLU A 105 -19.41 3.48 -10.12
N LEU A 106 -18.92 2.86 -9.04
CA LEU A 106 -18.84 3.50 -7.73
C LEU A 106 -17.88 4.70 -7.73
N ILE A 107 -16.70 4.55 -8.32
CA ILE A 107 -15.69 5.62 -8.40
C ILE A 107 -16.23 6.81 -9.20
N ASP A 108 -16.82 6.55 -10.36
CA ASP A 108 -17.41 7.55 -11.25
C ASP A 108 -18.52 8.33 -10.55
N ARG A 109 -19.44 7.62 -9.90
CA ARG A 109 -20.54 8.24 -9.14
C ARG A 109 -20.02 9.17 -8.03
N LEU A 110 -19.00 8.73 -7.28
CA LEU A 110 -18.41 9.53 -6.21
C LEU A 110 -17.59 10.70 -6.76
N HIS A 111 -16.85 10.50 -7.84
CA HIS A 111 -16.12 11.56 -8.54
C HIS A 111 -17.07 12.68 -8.96
N ASN A 112 -18.17 12.33 -9.65
CA ASN A 112 -19.19 13.28 -10.11
C ASN A 112 -19.91 13.96 -8.94
N GLN A 113 -20.13 13.24 -7.84
CA GLN A 113 -20.70 13.84 -6.63
C GLN A 113 -19.74 14.88 -6.02
N PHE A 114 -18.45 14.60 -5.96
CA PHE A 114 -17.44 15.55 -5.48
C PHE A 114 -17.28 16.73 -6.44
N GLU A 115 -17.40 16.51 -7.75
CA GLU A 115 -17.43 17.58 -8.75
C GLU A 115 -18.62 18.52 -8.55
N PHE A 116 -19.82 17.97 -8.41
CA PHE A 116 -21.01 18.76 -8.14
C PHE A 116 -20.88 19.57 -6.85
N ALA A 117 -20.24 19.01 -5.82
CA ALA A 117 -19.97 19.68 -4.55
C ALA A 117 -18.78 20.67 -4.60
N GLN A 118 -18.11 20.84 -5.75
CA GLN A 118 -16.86 21.61 -5.89
C GLN A 118 -15.74 21.13 -4.95
N ASP A 119 -15.78 19.86 -4.56
CA ASP A 119 -14.79 19.23 -3.69
C ASP A 119 -13.64 18.64 -4.53
N ARG A 120 -12.60 19.45 -4.73
CA ARG A 120 -11.39 19.05 -5.47
C ARG A 120 -10.60 17.95 -4.77
N ALA A 121 -10.58 17.93 -3.43
CA ALA A 121 -9.86 16.91 -2.68
C ALA A 121 -10.55 15.54 -2.80
N GLY A 122 -11.89 15.52 -2.81
CA GLY A 122 -12.69 14.33 -3.08
C GLY A 122 -12.49 13.80 -4.50
N GLN A 123 -12.53 14.66 -5.52
CA GLN A 123 -12.23 14.29 -6.91
C GLN A 123 -10.83 13.68 -7.05
N HIS A 124 -9.83 14.35 -6.47
CA HIS A 124 -8.46 13.85 -6.47
C HIS A 124 -8.34 12.48 -5.81
N HIS A 125 -9.03 12.25 -4.69
CA HIS A 125 -9.01 10.95 -4.03
C HIS A 125 -9.67 9.86 -4.89
N ALA A 126 -10.76 10.16 -5.59
CA ALA A 126 -11.38 9.22 -6.52
C ALA A 126 -10.42 8.80 -7.66
N LEU A 127 -9.68 9.76 -8.22
CA LEU A 127 -8.63 9.50 -9.23
C LEU A 127 -7.49 8.63 -8.66
N GLN A 128 -6.98 8.96 -7.47
CA GLN A 128 -5.95 8.15 -6.80
C GLN A 128 -6.40 6.70 -6.58
N VAL A 129 -7.65 6.51 -6.16
CA VAL A 129 -8.22 5.19 -5.91
C VAL A 129 -8.36 4.39 -7.21
N ALA A 130 -8.78 5.01 -8.32
CA ALA A 130 -8.79 4.37 -9.63
C ALA A 130 -7.39 3.93 -10.07
N LEU A 131 -6.38 4.78 -9.89
CA LEU A 131 -4.98 4.46 -10.20
C LEU A 131 -4.47 3.28 -9.35
N LEU A 132 -4.76 3.29 -8.05
CA LEU A 132 -4.42 2.18 -7.16
C LEU A 132 -5.03 0.85 -7.63
N MET A 133 -6.29 0.87 -8.05
CA MET A 133 -6.99 -0.32 -8.53
C MET A 133 -6.41 -0.82 -9.86
N PHE A 134 -6.08 0.09 -10.77
CA PHE A 134 -5.36 -0.21 -12.00
C PHE A 134 -4.03 -0.93 -11.72
N ASP A 135 -3.18 -0.36 -10.86
CA ASP A 135 -1.86 -0.90 -10.55
C ASP A 135 -1.95 -2.28 -9.90
N ARG A 136 -2.88 -2.46 -8.96
CA ARG A 136 -3.11 -3.76 -8.30
C ARG A 136 -3.60 -4.83 -9.27
N ALA A 137 -4.56 -4.50 -10.14
CA ALA A 137 -5.03 -5.45 -11.15
C ALA A 137 -3.91 -5.83 -12.14
N ARG A 138 -3.14 -4.83 -12.60
CA ARG A 138 -2.02 -5.03 -13.53
C ARG A 138 -0.94 -5.94 -12.94
N TRP A 139 -0.47 -5.70 -11.72
CA TRP A 139 0.60 -6.50 -11.12
C TRP A 139 0.16 -7.87 -10.62
N THR A 140 -1.13 -8.10 -10.48
CA THR A 140 -1.68 -9.44 -10.17
C THR A 140 -2.00 -10.25 -11.44
N GLY A 141 -1.64 -9.75 -12.63
CA GLY A 141 -1.82 -10.45 -13.91
C GLY A 141 -3.22 -10.32 -14.49
N LYS A 142 -4.07 -9.45 -13.95
CA LYS A 142 -5.46 -9.22 -14.36
C LYS A 142 -5.55 -8.09 -15.37
N GLY A 143 -4.97 -8.32 -16.54
CA GLY A 143 -4.81 -7.30 -17.57
C GLY A 143 -6.14 -6.75 -18.11
N ARG A 144 -7.17 -7.59 -18.25
CA ARG A 144 -8.49 -7.17 -18.73
C ARG A 144 -9.19 -6.27 -17.73
N GLU A 145 -9.14 -6.62 -16.47
CA GLU A 145 -9.69 -5.81 -15.38
C GLU A 145 -8.91 -4.51 -15.21
N ALA A 146 -7.58 -4.55 -15.34
CA ALA A 146 -6.75 -3.35 -15.31
C ALA A 146 -7.12 -2.37 -16.44
N ASP A 147 -7.38 -2.88 -17.65
CA ASP A 147 -7.73 -2.00 -18.78
C ASP A 147 -9.05 -1.23 -18.55
N ILE A 148 -10.00 -1.80 -17.80
CA ILE A 148 -11.23 -1.09 -17.39
C ILE A 148 -10.88 0.16 -16.56
N PHE A 149 -10.01 0.02 -15.56
CA PHE A 149 -9.57 1.16 -14.75
C PHE A 149 -8.76 2.17 -15.58
N ARG A 150 -7.89 1.68 -16.47
CA ARG A 150 -7.09 2.51 -17.37
C ARG A 150 -7.96 3.37 -18.29
N GLN A 151 -8.96 2.77 -18.93
CA GLN A 151 -9.85 3.50 -19.85
C GLN A 151 -10.58 4.64 -19.13
N TRP A 152 -11.08 4.38 -17.92
CA TRP A 152 -11.73 5.41 -17.12
C TRP A 152 -10.77 6.55 -16.75
N LEU A 153 -9.55 6.23 -16.31
CA LEU A 153 -8.51 7.22 -15.99
C LEU A 153 -8.14 8.08 -17.20
N MET A 154 -7.91 7.46 -18.36
CA MET A 154 -7.56 8.20 -19.59
C MET A 154 -8.67 9.17 -20.00
N SER A 155 -9.93 8.72 -19.97
CA SER A 155 -11.08 9.59 -20.24
C SER A 155 -11.12 10.82 -19.33
N HIS A 156 -10.84 10.65 -18.03
CA HIS A 156 -10.87 11.76 -17.08
C HIS A 156 -9.67 12.71 -17.21
N LEU A 157 -8.49 12.18 -17.56
CA LEU A 157 -7.29 12.98 -17.77
C LEU A 157 -7.30 13.75 -19.10
N GLU A 158 -7.91 13.18 -20.14
CA GLU A 158 -8.09 13.85 -21.44
C GLU A 158 -9.08 15.02 -21.35
N ASN A 159 -10.12 14.88 -20.52
CA ASN A 159 -11.12 15.92 -20.28
C ASN A 159 -10.71 16.95 -19.21
N ALA A 160 -9.53 16.80 -18.61
CA ALA A 160 -9.05 17.77 -17.63
C ALA A 160 -8.62 19.05 -18.35
N ASP A 161 -9.31 20.16 -18.08
CA ASP A 161 -8.92 21.47 -18.55
C ASP A 161 -7.54 21.82 -17.99
N LEU A 162 -6.52 21.66 -18.82
CA LEU A 162 -5.18 22.14 -18.51
C LEU A 162 -5.24 23.67 -18.59
N ILE A 163 -5.02 24.34 -17.46
CA ILE A 163 -4.73 25.77 -17.44
C ILE A 163 -3.47 25.95 -18.29
N ARG A 164 -3.65 26.35 -19.55
CA ARG A 164 -2.57 26.90 -20.36
C ARG A 164 -2.46 28.33 -19.88
N ASP A 165 -1.44 28.61 -19.07
CA ASP A 165 -1.16 30.00 -18.69
C ASP A 165 -1.01 30.78 -20.00
N GLU A 166 -1.87 31.78 -20.22
CA GLU A 166 -1.82 32.72 -21.37
C GLU A 166 -0.56 33.61 -21.35
N THR A 167 0.49 33.21 -20.63
CA THR A 167 1.72 33.97 -20.44
C THR A 167 2.78 33.71 -21.50
N ASP A 168 2.62 32.70 -22.36
CA ASP A 168 3.59 32.43 -23.43
C ASP A 168 3.41 33.34 -24.66
N GLU A 169 2.23 33.96 -24.86
CA GLU A 169 2.00 34.87 -25.99
C GLU A 169 2.46 36.33 -25.71
N ALA A 170 2.72 36.69 -24.45
CA ALA A 170 3.13 38.05 -24.07
C ALA A 170 4.64 38.31 -24.18
N LEU A 171 5.47 37.29 -24.45
CA LEU A 171 6.92 37.43 -24.57
C LEU A 171 7.39 37.79 -25.98
N ASP A 172 6.58 37.52 -27.01
CA ASP A 172 6.92 37.82 -28.40
C ASP A 172 6.58 39.26 -28.83
N GLU A 173 5.76 40.00 -28.06
CA GLU A 173 5.35 41.39 -28.42
C GLU A 173 6.28 42.50 -27.87
N ILE A 174 7.31 42.19 -27.08
CA ILE A 174 8.18 43.21 -26.47
C ILE A 174 9.39 43.55 -27.37
N GLU A 175 9.74 42.73 -28.37
CA GLU A 175 10.97 42.93 -29.15
C GLU A 175 10.86 43.89 -30.34
N ASP A 176 9.67 44.40 -30.67
CA ASP A 176 9.44 45.13 -31.93
C ASP A 176 8.94 46.59 -31.78
N LYS A 177 9.27 47.26 -30.66
CA LYS A 177 9.13 48.72 -30.57
C LYS A 177 10.46 49.39 -30.94
N PRO A 178 10.61 49.96 -32.15
CA PRO A 178 11.79 50.74 -32.49
C PRO A 178 11.86 51.96 -31.56
N ASN A 179 12.95 52.02 -30.82
CA ASN A 179 13.31 53.11 -29.94
C ASN A 179 13.61 54.37 -30.78
N TRP A 180 12.60 55.17 -31.10
CA TRP A 180 12.82 56.52 -31.61
C TRP A 180 12.99 57.47 -30.43
N VAL A 181 14.23 57.54 -29.96
CA VAL A 181 14.77 58.71 -29.26
C VAL A 181 15.61 59.48 -30.28
N GLU A 182 15.34 60.78 -30.38
CA GLU A 182 16.12 61.92 -30.91
C GLU A 182 15.18 62.83 -31.70
N GLN A 183 15.11 64.15 -31.52
CA GLN A 183 15.79 65.15 -30.68
C GLN A 183 14.88 66.38 -30.64
#